data_AF-A0A2N2JA44-F1
#
_entry.id   AF-A0A2N2JA44-F1
#
_cell.length_a   1.000
_cell.length_b   1.000
_cell.length_c   1.000
_cell.angle_alpha   90.00
_cell.angle_beta   90.00
_cell.angle_gamma   90.00
#
_symmetry.space_group_name_H-M   'P 1'
#
loop_
_entity.id
_entity.type
_entity.pdbx_description
1 polymer ?
#
loop_
_entity_poly.entity_id
_entity_poly.type
_entity_poly.pdbx_seq_one_letter_code
_entity_poly.pdbx_strand_id
1 'polypeptide(L)'
;MPFQKLISRAKNAIEGDASAANEKAHSEVKKKAAGAGDYAAQEAALKPKDGAKEAAPSGGLPESSQELLESAAFKITGAVTYTGAAAIPKEIAMLLMQGIAAEGVSGAKTVAEALASYVDEGRIEVRGVSPASGGASLTWIRFHAGDTEVGYMFDKATLKAIVSDGWIERA
;
A
#
# COMPACT_ATOMS: atom_id res chain seq x y z
N MET A 1 5.67 -10.46 12.91
CA MET A 1 6.38 -9.47 13.74
C MET A 1 5.45 -8.28 13.97
N PRO A 2 5.36 -7.69 15.17
CA PRO A 2 4.36 -6.65 15.46
C PRO A 2 4.76 -5.28 14.89
N PHE A 3 3.81 -4.62 14.24
CA PHE A 3 3.86 -3.30 13.57
C PHE A 3 4.56 -2.19 14.39
N GLN A 4 4.42 -2.21 15.72
CA GLN A 4 5.11 -1.25 16.60
C GLN A 4 6.64 -1.31 16.49
N LYS A 5 7.22 -2.48 16.25
CA LYS A 5 8.68 -2.63 16.13
C LYS A 5 9.21 -2.04 14.81
N LEU A 6 8.35 -1.94 13.79
CA LEU A 6 8.66 -1.34 12.49
C LEU A 6 8.70 0.19 12.60
N ILE A 7 7.71 0.79 13.28
CA ILE A 7 7.66 2.23 13.56
C ILE A 7 8.83 2.66 14.47
N SER A 8 9.15 1.88 15.50
CA SER A 8 10.28 2.19 16.39
C SER A 8 11.64 2.12 15.68
N ARG A 9 11.83 1.20 14.70
CA ARG A 9 13.06 1.16 13.90
C ARG A 9 13.16 2.30 12.90
N ALA A 10 12.04 2.71 12.29
CA ALA A 10 11.99 3.86 11.40
C ALA A 10 12.37 5.17 12.13
N LYS A 11 12.00 5.29 13.41
CA LYS A 11 12.36 6.45 14.24
C LYS A 11 13.86 6.53 14.56
N ASN A 12 14.53 5.38 14.77
CA ASN A 12 15.96 5.34 15.10
C ASN A 12 16.91 5.50 13.89
N ALA A 13 16.44 5.24 12.67
CA ALA A 13 17.25 5.41 11.45
C ALA A 13 17.39 6.89 11.01
N ILE A 14 16.64 7.81 11.62
CA ILE A 14 16.66 9.24 11.29
C ILE A 14 17.79 9.98 12.04
N GLU A 15 18.33 9.39 13.12
CA GLU A 15 19.37 10.04 13.95
C GLU A 15 20.80 9.50 13.73
N GLY A 16 20.99 8.49 12.88
CA GLY A 16 22.31 7.89 12.67
C GLY A 16 22.55 7.49 11.22
N ASP A 17 23.67 7.96 10.67
CA ASP A 17 24.33 7.42 9.47
C ASP A 17 23.80 7.88 8.10
N ALA A 18 23.89 9.19 7.83
CA ALA A 18 23.73 9.76 6.49
C ALA A 18 25.06 9.94 5.71
N SER A 19 26.12 9.14 5.96
CA SER A 19 27.45 9.46 5.40
C SER A 19 28.21 8.35 4.66
N ALA A 20 27.77 7.10 4.55
CA ALA A 20 28.66 6.06 4.02
C ALA A 20 27.98 4.92 3.25
N ALA A 21 27.35 5.19 2.11
CA ALA A 21 27.01 4.13 1.14
C ALA A 21 26.75 4.66 -0.29
N ASN A 22 27.53 5.64 -0.73
CA ASN A 22 27.73 5.86 -2.17
C ASN A 22 28.91 4.96 -2.59
N GLU A 23 28.84 4.36 -3.79
CA GLU A 23 29.89 3.52 -4.40
C GLU A 23 29.86 2.00 -4.05
N LYS A 24 29.06 1.20 -4.82
CA LYS A 24 29.36 -0.20 -5.27
C LYS A 24 28.13 -1.04 -5.70
N ALA A 25 27.26 -0.52 -6.57
CA ALA A 25 26.22 -1.38 -7.17
C ALA A 25 25.98 -1.05 -8.66
N HIS A 26 27.04 -1.08 -9.44
CA HIS A 26 26.98 -0.98 -10.90
C HIS A 26 27.89 -2.05 -11.52
N SER A 27 27.43 -3.31 -11.50
CA SER A 27 27.85 -4.35 -12.45
C SER A 27 27.04 -5.62 -12.18
N GLU A 28 26.69 -6.31 -13.27
CA GLU A 28 26.14 -7.68 -13.31
C GLU A 28 24.64 -7.90 -13.06
N VAL A 29 23.76 -7.53 -14.00
CA VAL A 29 22.67 -8.43 -14.46
C VAL A 29 22.37 -8.19 -15.95
N LYS A 30 23.26 -8.64 -16.83
CA LYS A 30 22.94 -8.97 -18.23
C LYS A 30 23.08 -10.47 -18.38
N LYS A 31 21.96 -11.20 -18.32
CA LYS A 31 21.68 -12.50 -18.97
C LYS A 31 20.57 -13.28 -18.23
N LYS A 32 19.32 -13.08 -18.65
CA LYS A 32 18.33 -14.13 -18.94
C LYS A 32 16.99 -13.49 -19.28
N ALA A 33 16.84 -13.14 -20.55
CA ALA A 33 15.53 -13.06 -21.18
C ALA A 33 15.29 -14.43 -21.83
N ALA A 34 14.33 -15.20 -21.32
CA ALA A 34 13.66 -16.31 -22.01
C ALA A 34 12.64 -16.95 -21.05
N GLY A 35 11.35 -16.83 -21.37
CA GLY A 35 10.29 -17.55 -20.66
C GLY A 35 8.96 -16.80 -20.67
N ALA A 36 8.29 -16.77 -21.82
CA ALA A 36 6.87 -16.43 -21.93
C ALA A 36 6.02 -17.58 -21.36
N GLY A 37 4.89 -17.26 -20.74
CA GLY A 37 3.89 -18.22 -20.28
C GLY A 37 2.58 -17.54 -19.90
N ASP A 38 1.54 -17.87 -20.66
CA ASP A 38 0.12 -17.51 -20.62
C ASP A 38 -0.55 -17.24 -19.26
N TYR A 39 -1.33 -16.16 -19.20
CA TYR A 39 -2.59 -16.09 -18.45
C TYR A 39 -3.62 -15.26 -19.24
N ALA A 40 -4.32 -15.94 -20.15
CA ALA A 40 -5.58 -15.49 -20.71
C ALA A 40 -6.73 -16.25 -20.03
N ALA A 41 -7.86 -15.56 -19.87
CA ALA A 41 -9.18 -16.03 -19.44
C ALA A 41 -9.49 -15.99 -17.93
N GLN A 42 -10.13 -14.90 -17.49
CA GLN A 42 -11.57 -14.92 -17.17
C GLN A 42 -12.11 -13.50 -16.90
N GLU A 43 -12.64 -12.86 -17.94
CA GLU A 43 -13.71 -11.87 -17.82
C GLU A 43 -15.05 -12.62 -17.74
N ALA A 44 -15.85 -12.37 -16.71
CA ALA A 44 -17.31 -12.46 -16.83
C ALA A 44 -18.04 -11.75 -15.67
N ALA A 45 -18.90 -10.80 -16.07
CA ALA A 45 -20.16 -10.38 -15.43
C ALA A 45 -20.15 -9.31 -14.33
N LEU A 46 -20.26 -8.04 -14.77
CA LEU A 46 -21.04 -7.00 -14.08
C LEU A 46 -22.55 -7.34 -14.09
N LYS A 47 -23.22 -7.15 -12.95
CA LYS A 47 -24.28 -6.12 -12.74
C LYS A 47 -24.90 -6.16 -11.33
N PRO A 48 -25.43 -5.02 -10.84
CA PRO A 48 -25.74 -4.75 -9.44
C PRO A 48 -27.14 -5.25 -9.02
N LYS A 49 -27.35 -5.44 -7.72
CA LYS A 49 -28.69 -5.53 -7.12
C LYS A 49 -28.78 -4.63 -5.90
N ASP A 50 -29.53 -3.55 -6.05
CA ASP A 50 -30.10 -2.75 -4.97
C ASP A 50 -30.94 -3.62 -4.02
N GLY A 51 -30.85 -3.33 -2.73
CA GLY A 51 -31.68 -3.92 -1.69
C GLY A 51 -31.25 -3.53 -0.28
N ALA A 52 -31.84 -2.46 0.24
CA ALA A 52 -31.63 -1.93 1.58
C ALA A 52 -31.84 -2.95 2.72
N LYS A 53 -31.01 -2.89 3.78
CA LYS A 53 -31.43 -2.64 5.19
C LYS A 53 -30.33 -2.90 6.24
N GLU A 54 -30.26 -1.94 7.16
CA GLU A 54 -29.99 -2.03 8.61
C GLU A 54 -28.62 -2.47 9.16
N ALA A 55 -28.16 -1.63 10.08
CA ALA A 55 -26.90 -1.61 10.81
C ALA A 55 -26.64 -2.81 11.75
N ALA A 56 -25.40 -3.31 11.75
CA ALA A 56 -24.56 -3.65 12.92
C ALA A 56 -23.22 -4.30 12.49
N PRO A 57 -22.14 -4.18 13.29
CA PRO A 57 -20.75 -4.20 12.81
C PRO A 57 -20.21 -5.63 12.65
N SER A 58 -20.00 -6.07 11.42
CA SER A 58 -19.44 -7.37 11.09
C SER A 58 -18.06 -7.25 10.48
N GLY A 59 -17.06 -6.87 11.29
CA GLY A 59 -15.63 -7.22 11.11
C GLY A 59 -14.94 -6.94 9.77
N GLY A 60 -15.55 -6.16 8.87
CA GLY A 60 -15.06 -5.89 7.52
C GLY A 60 -14.64 -4.45 7.34
N LEU A 61 -13.74 -4.20 6.39
CA LEU A 61 -13.39 -2.85 5.95
C LEU A 61 -14.64 -2.11 5.43
N PRO A 62 -14.74 -0.79 5.68
CA PRO A 62 -15.80 0.05 5.14
C PRO A 62 -15.70 0.14 3.62
N GLU A 63 -16.72 0.73 2.97
CA GLU A 63 -16.79 0.78 1.51
C GLU A 63 -15.94 1.91 0.92
N SER A 64 -15.62 2.94 1.71
CA SER A 64 -14.81 4.08 1.28
C SER A 64 -13.69 4.44 2.26
N SER A 65 -12.65 5.09 1.75
CA SER A 65 -11.54 5.59 2.57
C SER A 65 -11.96 6.74 3.46
N GLN A 66 -12.92 7.58 3.02
CA GLN A 66 -13.49 8.62 3.85
C GLN A 66 -14.24 8.02 5.04
N GLU A 67 -15.07 7.01 4.82
CA GLU A 67 -15.74 6.29 5.90
C GLU A 67 -14.70 5.65 6.83
N LEU A 68 -13.61 5.09 6.31
CA LEU A 68 -12.53 4.55 7.14
C LEU A 68 -11.89 5.61 8.05
N LEU A 69 -11.74 6.84 7.56
CA LEU A 69 -11.15 7.96 8.30
C LEU A 69 -12.10 8.55 9.34
N GLU A 70 -13.39 8.58 9.05
CA GLU A 70 -14.43 9.17 9.92
C GLU A 70 -15.08 8.14 10.86
N SER A 71 -14.88 6.85 10.60
CA SER A 71 -15.55 5.76 11.33
C SER A 71 -15.05 5.64 12.77
N ALA A 72 -16.00 5.58 13.70
CA ALA A 72 -15.72 5.19 15.09
C ALA A 72 -15.35 3.70 15.23
N ALA A 73 -15.63 2.88 14.21
CA ALA A 73 -15.30 1.46 14.19
C ALA A 73 -13.82 1.19 13.88
N PHE A 74 -13.09 2.18 13.37
CA PHE A 74 -11.66 2.08 13.06
C PHE A 74 -10.88 3.21 13.73
N LYS A 75 -9.64 2.91 14.14
CA LYS A 75 -8.73 3.88 14.73
C LYS A 75 -7.47 3.96 13.90
N ILE A 76 -7.09 5.19 13.54
CA ILE A 76 -5.76 5.46 13.01
C ILE A 76 -4.79 5.49 14.20
N THR A 77 -3.92 4.49 14.25
CA THR A 77 -2.96 4.26 15.34
C THR A 77 -1.63 4.99 15.15
N GLY A 78 -1.42 5.55 13.96
CA GLY A 78 -0.25 6.34 13.59
C GLY A 78 -0.26 6.64 12.11
N ALA A 79 0.38 7.73 11.71
CA ALA A 79 0.57 8.14 10.33
C ALA A 79 2.00 8.63 10.14
N VAL A 80 2.68 8.15 9.09
CA VAL A 80 4.02 8.59 8.70
C VAL A 80 3.98 8.93 7.22
N THR A 81 4.45 10.12 6.86
CA THR A 81 4.66 10.51 5.46
C THR A 81 6.10 10.22 5.07
N TYR A 82 6.29 9.62 3.90
CA TYR A 82 7.59 9.48 3.25
C TYR A 82 7.59 10.23 1.93
N THR A 83 8.68 10.95 1.66
CA THR A 83 8.89 11.67 0.39
C THR A 83 10.19 11.18 -0.22
N GLY A 84 10.09 10.67 -1.46
CA GLY A 84 11.21 10.10 -2.19
C GLY A 84 11.59 8.68 -1.75
N ALA A 85 12.13 7.90 -2.70
CA ALA A 85 12.36 6.47 -2.53
C ALA A 85 13.36 6.14 -1.41
N ALA A 86 14.37 6.98 -1.20
CA ALA A 86 15.41 6.76 -0.19
C ALA A 86 14.89 6.83 1.26
N ALA A 87 13.79 7.57 1.48
CA ALA A 87 13.18 7.70 2.80
C ALA A 87 12.26 6.51 3.16
N ILE A 88 11.85 5.72 2.17
CA ILE A 88 10.89 4.63 2.36
C ILE A 88 11.63 3.40 2.91
N PRO A 89 11.24 2.86 4.09
CA PRO A 89 11.81 1.64 4.61
C PRO A 89 11.60 0.46 3.66
N LYS A 90 12.57 -0.46 3.60
CA LYS A 90 12.57 -1.60 2.67
C LYS A 90 11.26 -2.41 2.73
N GLU A 91 10.70 -2.60 3.92
CA GLU A 91 9.45 -3.33 4.10
C GLU A 91 8.26 -2.58 3.47
N ILE A 92 8.17 -1.26 3.65
CA ILE A 92 7.11 -0.45 3.04
C ILE A 92 7.26 -0.39 1.52
N ALA A 93 8.51 -0.27 1.05
CA ALA A 93 8.87 -0.36 -0.36
C ALA A 93 8.37 -1.66 -1.01
N MET A 94 8.56 -2.81 -0.33
CA MET A 94 8.06 -4.10 -0.80
C MET A 94 6.53 -4.14 -0.88
N LEU A 95 5.84 -3.65 0.15
CA LEU A 95 4.38 -3.62 0.19
C LEU A 95 3.80 -2.68 -0.89
N LEU A 96 4.41 -1.52 -1.10
CA LEU A 96 4.02 -0.59 -2.15
C LEU A 96 4.10 -1.25 -3.53
N MET A 97 5.24 -1.88 -3.85
CA MET A 97 5.41 -2.57 -5.13
C MET A 97 4.45 -3.75 -5.30
N GLN A 98 4.12 -4.46 -4.22
CA GLN A 98 3.12 -5.53 -4.24
C GLN A 98 1.71 -4.98 -4.55
N GLY A 99 1.33 -3.83 -3.98
CA GLY A 99 0.06 -3.18 -4.26
C GLY A 99 -0.05 -2.72 -5.71
N ILE A 100 0.97 -2.01 -6.19
CA ILE A 100 1.06 -1.54 -7.59
C ILE A 100 0.98 -2.70 -8.57
N ALA A 101 1.66 -3.81 -8.28
CA ALA A 101 1.59 -5.01 -9.11
C ALA A 101 0.19 -5.66 -9.11
N ALA A 102 -0.52 -5.65 -7.97
CA ALA A 102 -1.87 -6.19 -7.86
C ALA A 102 -2.91 -5.34 -8.59
N GLU A 103 -2.72 -4.01 -8.63
CA GLU A 103 -3.55 -3.08 -9.41
C GLU A 103 -3.33 -3.20 -10.93
N GLY A 104 -2.29 -3.94 -11.35
CA GLY A 104 -1.98 -4.13 -12.76
C GLY A 104 -1.31 -2.91 -13.40
N VAL A 105 -0.80 -1.97 -12.59
CA VAL A 105 -0.03 -0.82 -13.06
C VAL A 105 1.33 -1.31 -13.57
N SER A 106 1.37 -1.70 -14.83
CA SER A 106 2.52 -2.33 -15.45
C SER A 106 3.54 -1.30 -15.92
N GLY A 107 4.72 -1.23 -15.28
CA GLY A 107 5.84 -0.45 -15.82
C GLY A 107 6.98 -0.22 -14.86
N ALA A 108 6.69 0.04 -13.58
CA ALA A 108 7.70 0.30 -12.58
C ALA A 108 8.37 -1.00 -12.09
N LYS A 109 9.70 -1.06 -12.13
CA LYS A 109 10.51 -2.19 -11.62
C LYS A 109 11.14 -1.86 -10.27
N THR A 110 11.20 -0.58 -9.95
CA THR A 110 11.75 -0.06 -8.70
C THR A 110 10.78 0.91 -8.03
N VAL A 111 10.95 1.09 -6.71
CA VAL A 111 10.18 2.08 -5.95
C VAL A 111 10.41 3.50 -6.47
N ALA A 112 11.64 3.81 -6.88
CA ALA A 112 11.95 5.13 -7.44
C ALA A 112 11.19 5.40 -8.74
N GLU A 113 11.11 4.40 -9.63
CA GLU A 113 10.30 4.50 -10.86
C GLU A 113 8.81 4.63 -10.53
N ALA A 114 8.29 3.79 -9.63
CA ALA A 114 6.89 3.85 -9.20
C ALA A 114 6.53 5.24 -8.64
N LEU A 115 7.39 5.78 -7.76
CA LEU A 115 7.19 7.12 -7.23
C LEU A 115 7.27 8.22 -8.29
N ALA A 116 8.10 8.05 -9.32
CA ALA A 116 8.26 9.07 -10.35
C ALA A 116 7.16 9.03 -11.42
N SER A 117 6.63 7.84 -11.73
CA SER A 117 5.70 7.65 -12.84
C SER A 117 4.24 7.53 -12.41
N TYR A 118 3.98 7.20 -11.15
CA TYR A 118 2.64 6.86 -10.68
C TYR A 118 2.21 7.60 -9.41
N VAL A 119 3.16 7.97 -8.55
CA VAL A 119 2.84 8.66 -7.30
C VAL A 119 3.12 10.14 -7.41
N ASP A 120 2.07 10.94 -7.26
CA ASP A 120 2.19 12.39 -7.28
C ASP A 120 3.07 12.87 -6.12
N GLU A 121 3.90 13.87 -6.43
CA GLU A 121 4.89 14.46 -5.51
C GLU A 121 5.93 13.45 -4.97
N GLY A 122 5.95 12.21 -5.48
CA GLY A 122 6.77 11.13 -4.94
C GLY A 122 6.52 10.88 -3.45
N ARG A 123 5.28 11.12 -3.01
CA ARG A 123 4.88 11.15 -1.60
C ARG A 123 3.88 10.05 -1.29
N ILE A 124 4.20 9.25 -0.27
CA ILE A 124 3.27 8.26 0.29
C ILE A 124 3.01 8.54 1.76
N GLU A 125 1.84 8.12 2.22
CA GLU A 125 1.45 8.14 3.62
C GLU A 125 1.19 6.70 4.10
N VAL A 126 1.81 6.29 5.19
CA VAL A 126 1.62 4.98 5.80
C VAL A 126 0.88 5.15 7.11
N ARG A 127 -0.30 4.55 7.20
CA ARG A 127 -1.18 4.58 8.38
C ARG A 127 -1.33 3.20 8.98
N GLY A 128 -1.34 3.13 10.30
CA GLY A 128 -1.78 1.94 11.02
C GLY A 128 -3.28 2.02 11.27
N VAL A 129 -4.05 1.06 10.79
CA VAL A 129 -5.51 1.02 10.93
C VAL A 129 -5.90 -0.14 11.84
N SER A 130 -6.63 0.12 12.92
CA SER A 130 -7.06 -0.92 13.86
C SER A 130 -8.56 -0.88 14.09
N PRO A 131 -9.26 -2.03 14.05
CA PRO A 131 -10.66 -2.10 14.47
C PRO A 131 -10.80 -1.70 15.94
N ALA A 132 -11.75 -0.82 16.24
CA ALA A 132 -12.04 -0.36 17.61
C ALA A 132 -12.52 -1.51 18.52
N SER A 133 -13.07 -2.57 17.93
CA SER A 133 -13.52 -3.78 18.61
C SER A 133 -12.39 -4.76 19.01
N GLY A 134 -11.12 -4.46 18.67
CA GLY A 134 -9.97 -5.27 19.11
C GLY A 134 -9.49 -6.33 18.10
N GLY A 135 -9.62 -6.07 16.80
CA GLY A 135 -9.17 -6.96 15.71
C GLY A 135 -7.72 -6.74 15.27
N ALA A 136 -7.33 -7.44 14.19
CA ALA A 136 -5.99 -7.31 13.60
C ALA A 136 -5.77 -5.89 13.02
N SER A 137 -4.60 -5.32 13.29
CA SER A 137 -4.18 -4.05 12.68
C SER A 137 -3.76 -4.26 11.23
N LEU A 138 -4.18 -3.34 10.37
CA LEU A 138 -3.79 -3.24 8.98
C LEU A 138 -2.78 -2.12 8.78
N THR A 139 -1.91 -2.30 7.80
CA THR A 139 -1.04 -1.24 7.27
C THR A 139 -1.71 -0.68 6.03
N TRP A 140 -2.04 0.60 6.03
CA TRP A 140 -2.61 1.30 4.88
C TRP A 140 -1.57 2.24 4.28
N ILE A 141 -1.15 1.96 3.06
CA ILE A 141 -0.30 2.83 2.25
C ILE A 141 -1.24 3.65 1.37
N ARG A 142 -1.21 4.98 1.47
CA ARG A 142 -2.07 5.93 0.77
C ARG A 142 -1.21 6.93 -0.01
N PHE A 143 -1.63 7.29 -1.21
CA PHE A 143 -1.00 8.33 -2.03
C PHE A 143 -1.99 8.85 -3.07
N HIS A 144 -1.57 9.82 -3.88
CA HIS A 144 -2.34 10.32 -5.01
C HIS A 144 -1.64 9.97 -6.33
N ALA A 145 -2.45 9.67 -7.35
CA ALA A 145 -2.02 9.47 -8.73
C ALA A 145 -2.93 10.34 -9.62
N GLY A 146 -2.45 11.51 -10.02
CA GLY A 146 -3.31 12.56 -10.54
C GLY A 146 -4.32 13.06 -9.49
N ASP A 147 -5.59 13.16 -9.87
CA ASP A 147 -6.70 13.53 -8.98
C ASP A 147 -7.22 12.35 -8.14
N THR A 148 -6.76 11.14 -8.43
CA THR A 148 -7.25 9.91 -7.80
C THR A 148 -6.49 9.62 -6.51
N GLU A 149 -7.21 9.38 -5.42
CA GLU A 149 -6.63 8.77 -4.22
C GLU A 149 -6.44 7.26 -4.47
N VAL A 150 -5.21 6.79 -4.26
CA VAL A 150 -4.86 5.37 -4.36
C VAL A 150 -4.35 4.89 -3.01
N GLY A 151 -4.63 3.64 -2.68
CA GLY A 151 -4.05 3.02 -1.49
C GLY A 151 -4.13 1.51 -1.44
N TYR A 152 -3.36 0.92 -0.54
CA TYR A 152 -3.25 -0.51 -0.38
C TYR A 152 -3.27 -0.87 1.10
N MET A 153 -4.14 -1.80 1.48
CA MET A 153 -4.30 -2.24 2.86
C MET A 153 -3.75 -3.65 3.03
N PHE A 154 -2.85 -3.83 4.00
CA PHE A 154 -2.18 -5.10 4.26
C PHE A 154 -2.42 -5.58 5.69
N ASP A 155 -2.73 -6.87 5.83
CA ASP A 155 -2.48 -7.60 7.08
C ASP A 155 -1.08 -8.22 6.99
N LYS A 156 -0.13 -7.65 7.73
CA LYS A 156 1.30 -7.97 7.63
C LYS A 156 1.83 -7.76 6.20
N ALA A 157 1.91 -8.82 5.40
CA ALA A 157 2.37 -8.81 4.01
C ALA A 157 1.31 -9.35 3.03
N THR A 158 0.09 -9.60 3.51
CA THR A 158 -1.03 -10.04 2.67
C THR A 158 -1.87 -8.83 2.31
N LEU A 159 -2.00 -8.53 1.01
CA LEU A 159 -2.91 -7.50 0.53
C LEU A 159 -4.35 -7.91 0.86
N LYS A 160 -5.14 -6.98 1.39
CA LYS A 160 -6.53 -7.19 1.82
C LYS A 160 -7.50 -6.31 1.07
N ALA A 161 -7.07 -5.12 0.67
CA ALA A 161 -7.88 -4.20 -0.11
C ALA A 161 -7.01 -3.22 -0.90
N ILE A 162 -7.58 -2.74 -1.98
CA ILE A 162 -7.10 -1.64 -2.81
C ILE A 162 -8.07 -0.48 -2.63
N VAL A 163 -7.54 0.73 -2.50
CA VAL A 163 -8.30 1.98 -2.46
C VAL A 163 -8.07 2.67 -3.79
N SER A 164 -9.14 3.05 -4.49
CA SER A 164 -9.08 3.81 -5.74
C SER A 164 -10.26 4.77 -5.80
N ASP A 165 -9.98 6.05 -6.06
CA ASP A 165 -10.97 7.13 -6.08
C ASP A 165 -11.82 7.21 -4.79
N GLY A 166 -11.17 6.93 -3.65
CA GLY A 166 -11.82 6.87 -2.35
C GLY A 166 -12.70 5.64 -2.11
N TRP A 167 -12.87 4.75 -3.09
CA TRP A 167 -13.57 3.47 -2.94
C TRP A 167 -12.62 2.37 -2.48
N ILE A 168 -13.12 1.44 -1.66
CA ILE A 168 -12.36 0.30 -1.16
C ILE A 168 -12.82 -0.98 -1.85
N GLU A 169 -11.94 -1.57 -2.64
CA GLU A 169 -12.10 -2.88 -3.27
C GLU A 169 -11.34 -3.96 -2.49
N ARG A 170 -11.97 -5.10 -2.23
CA ARG A 170 -11.32 -6.20 -1.49
C ARG A 170 -10.49 -7.05 -2.44
N ALA A 171 -9.25 -7.33 -2.05
CA ALA A 171 -8.28 -8.11 -2.82
C ALA A 171 -8.41 -9.63 -2.59
#